data_AF-A0A4P8SH66-F1
#
_entry.id   AF-A0A4P8SH66-F1
#
_cell.length_a   1.000
_cell.length_b   1.000
_cell.length_c   1.000
_cell.angle_alpha   90.00
_cell.angle_beta   90.00
_cell.angle_gamma   90.00
#
_symmetry.space_group_name_H-M   'P 1'
#
loop_
_entity.id
_entity.type
_entity.pdbx_description
1 polymer ?
#
loop_
_entity_poly.entity_id
_entity_poly.type
_entity_poly.pdbx_seq_one_letter_code
_entity_poly.pdbx_strand_id
1 'polypeptide(L)' 'MNEEEFIINQLTLNAFNYHKFGGEQFKQSFEKLMYKLQQLKKFCTIEEACNYFIAKGEKDVEPTR' A
#
# COMPACT_ATOMS: atom_id res chain seq x y z
N MET A 1 5.70 4.94 -15.05
CA MET A 1 5.10 4.66 -13.73
C MET A 1 3.89 5.56 -13.55
N ASN A 2 2.71 4.99 -13.38
CA ASN A 2 1.50 5.77 -13.08
C ASN A 2 1.40 6.06 -11.57
N GLU A 3 0.51 6.98 -11.18
CA GLU A 3 0.38 7.42 -9.78
C GLU A 3 0.01 6.26 -8.83
N GLU A 4 -0.81 5.30 -9.30
CA GLU A 4 -1.18 4.12 -8.52
C GLU A 4 0.04 3.24 -8.24
N GLU A 5 0.81 2.92 -9.27
CA GLU A 5 2.03 2.12 -9.18
C GLU A 5 3.07 2.77 -8.26
N PHE A 6 3.18 4.10 -8.30
CA PHE A 6 4.02 4.84 -7.35
C PHE A 6 3.58 4.63 -5.90
N ILE A 7 2.28 4.76 -5.61
CA ILE A 7 1.75 4.59 -4.24
C ILE A 7 1.95 3.15 -3.75
N ILE A 8 1.67 2.15 -4.60
CA ILE A 8 1.86 0.72 -4.26
C ILE A 8 3.35 0.42 -3.97
N ASN A 9 4.26 0.96 -4.77
CA ASN A 9 5.70 0.81 -4.54
C ASN A 9 6.14 1.47 -3.23
N GLN A 10 5.61 2.65 -2.90
CA GLN A 10 5.91 3.32 -1.62
C GLN A 10 5.35 2.55 -0.41
N LEU A 11 4.14 1.98 -0.51
CA LEU A 11 3.56 1.14 0.54
C LEU A 11 4.44 -0.09 0.81
N THR A 12 4.89 -0.74 -0.26
CA THR A 12 5.78 -1.90 -0.21
C THR A 12 7.13 -1.54 0.42
N LEU A 13 7.75 -0.43 -0.01
CA LEU A 13 9.01 0.06 0.57
C LEU A 13 8.87 0.45 2.04
N ASN A 14 7.73 1.04 2.43
CA ASN A 14 7.46 1.39 3.82
C ASN A 14 7.42 0.13 4.71
N ALA A 15 6.76 -0.94 4.24
CA ALA A 15 6.74 -2.22 4.94
C ALA A 15 8.13 -2.82 5.13
N PHE A 16 8.97 -2.83 4.09
CA PHE A 16 10.36 -3.33 4.20
C PHE A 16 11.22 -2.52 5.17
N ASN A 17 10.96 -1.21 5.28
CA ASN A 17 11.74 -0.33 6.14
C ASN A 17 11.18 -0.20 7.57
N TYR A 18 10.15 -0.98 7.93
CA TYR A 18 9.55 -0.97 9.28
C TYR A 18 10.61 -1.06 10.38
N HIS A 19 11.53 -2.01 10.25
CA HIS A 19 12.60 -2.27 11.21
C HIS A 19 13.63 -1.12 11.32
N LYS A 20 13.71 -0.24 10.30
CA LYS A 20 14.69 0.84 10.21
C LYS A 20 14.21 2.15 10.84
N PHE A 21 12.92 2.47 10.69
CA PHE A 21 12.36 3.77 11.10
C PHE A 21 11.46 3.69 12.34
N GLY A 22 11.15 2.48 12.83
CA GLY A 22 10.32 2.27 14.00
C GLY A 22 8.82 2.37 13.72
N GLY A 23 8.01 1.94 14.70
CA GLY A 23 6.57 1.72 14.50
C GLY A 23 5.73 2.98 14.22
N GLU A 24 6.07 4.12 14.83
CA GLU A 24 5.25 5.33 14.71
C GLU A 24 5.43 6.04 13.36
N GLN A 25 6.67 6.18 12.88
CA GLN A 25 6.94 6.74 11.55
C GLN A 25 6.39 5.85 10.44
N PHE A 26 6.51 4.53 10.61
CA PHE A 26 5.88 3.56 9.70
C PHE A 26 4.37 3.79 9.62
N LYS A 27 3.69 3.84 10.78
CA LYS A 27 2.23 3.96 10.87
C LYS A 27 1.73 5.24 10.18
N GLN A 28 2.37 6.38 10.47
CA GLN A 28 2.00 7.66 9.86
C GLN A 28 2.19 7.65 8.33
N SER A 29 3.31 7.11 7.87
CA SER A 29 3.59 7.00 6.43
C SER A 29 2.62 6.04 5.73
N PHE A 30 2.31 4.91 6.38
CA PHE A 30 1.38 3.91 5.86
C PHE A 30 -0.04 4.49 5.74
N GLU A 31 -0.57 5.08 6.81
CA GLU A 31 -1.88 5.72 6.82
C GLU A 31 -1.98 6.78 5.72
N LYS A 32 -0.97 7.65 5.59
CA LYS A 32 -0.94 8.70 4.55
C LYS A 32 -1.00 8.11 3.13
N LEU A 33 -0.27 7.03 2.86
CA LEU A 33 -0.26 6.38 1.56
C LEU A 33 -1.59 5.65 1.29
N MET A 34 -2.19 5.02 2.30
CA MET A 34 -3.52 4.38 2.19
C MET A 34 -4.63 5.39 1.91
N TYR A 35 -4.61 6.56 2.55
CA TYR A 35 -5.56 7.64 2.24
C TYR A 35 -5.41 8.15 0.80
N LYS A 36 -4.18 8.27 0.30
CA LYS A 36 -3.95 8.64 -1.11
C LYS A 36 -4.49 7.59 -2.06
N LEU A 37 -4.28 6.31 -1.76
CA LEU A 37 -4.81 5.20 -2.54
C LEU A 37 -6.35 5.20 -2.54
N GLN A 38 -6.96 5.43 -1.39
CA GLN A 38 -8.41 5.59 -1.25
C GLN A 38 -8.95 6.69 -2.16
N GLN A 39 -8.34 7.88 -2.14
CA GLN A 39 -8.76 9.02 -2.96
C GLN A 39 -8.57 8.75 -4.45
N LEU A 40 -7.42 8.19 -4.86
CA LEU A 40 -7.11 7.88 -6.26
C LEU A 40 -8.10 6.89 -6.86
N LYS A 41 -8.47 5.85 -6.10
CA LYS A 41 -9.40 4.81 -6.54
C LYS A 41 -10.87 5.14 -6.26
N LYS A 42 -11.12 6.25 -5.56
CA LYS A 42 -12.46 6.70 -5.11
C LYS A 42 -13.17 5.66 -4.23
N PHE A 43 -12.41 4.99 -3.36
CA PHE A 43 -12.97 4.09 -2.37
C PHE A 43 -13.71 4.86 -1.28
N CYS A 44 -14.85 4.32 -0.83
CA CYS A 44 -15.66 4.90 0.22
C CYS A 44 -14.98 4.78 1.60
N THR A 45 -14.17 3.74 1.80
CA THR A 45 -13.49 3.45 3.07
C THR A 45 -12.01 3.16 2.89
N ILE A 46 -11.24 3.32 3.98
CA ILE A 46 -9.83 2.88 4.03
C ILE A 46 -9.74 1.36 3.89
N GLU A 47 -10.71 0.62 4.42
CA GLU A 47 -10.75 -0.85 4.36
C GLU A 47 -10.76 -1.36 2.91
N GLU A 48 -11.53 -0.71 2.03
CA GLU A 48 -11.51 -1.01 0.59
C GLU A 48 -10.13 -0.76 -0.04
N ALA A 49 -9.43 0.30 0.38
CA ALA A 49 -8.06 0.55 -0.06
C ALA A 49 -7.10 -0.52 0.44
N CYS A 50 -7.25 -1.00 1.69
CA CYS A 50 -6.48 -2.11 2.25
C CYS A 50 -6.72 -3.40 1.46
N ASN A 51 -7.98 -3.75 1.22
CA ASN A 51 -8.37 -4.93 0.46
C ASN A 51 -7.82 -4.89 -0.96
N TYR A 52 -7.83 -3.71 -1.59
CA TYR A 52 -7.20 -3.50 -2.90
C TYR A 52 -5.69 -3.75 -2.87
N PHE A 53 -4.99 -3.21 -1.88
CA PHE A 53 -3.54 -3.39 -1.73
C PHE A 53 -3.16 -4.86 -1.50
N ILE A 54 -3.91 -5.57 -0.65
CA ILE A 54 -3.73 -7.01 -0.40
C ILE A 54 -3.94 -7.80 -1.70
N ALA A 55 -5.07 -7.59 -2.38
CA ALA A 55 -5.40 -8.29 -3.63
C ALA A 55 -4.38 -8.01 -4.75
N LYS A 56 -3.74 -6.83 -4.76
CA LYS A 56 -2.62 -6.52 -5.66
C LYS A 56 -1.40 -7.37 -5.33
N GLY A 57 -1.02 -7.44 -4.05
CA GLY A 57 0.08 -8.30 -3.60
C GLY A 57 -0.15 -9.78 -3.89
N GLU A 58 -1.39 -10.26 -3.80
CA GLU A 58 -1.73 -11.66 -4.11
C GLU A 58 -1.64 -11.98 -5.61
N LYS A 59 -1.97 -11.03 -6.49
CA LYS A 59 -1.87 -11.19 -7.95
C LYS A 59 -0.42 -11.24 -8.45
N ASP A 60 0.49 -10.56 -7.77
CA ASP A 60 1.92 -10.62 -8.08
C ASP A 60 2.57 -11.95 -7.62
N VAL A 61 1.83 -12.79 -6.88
CA VAL A 61 2.26 -14.10 -6.37
C VAL A 61 1.55 -15.25 -7.10
N GLU A 62 1.14 -15.07 -8.36
CA GLU A 62 0.70 -16.22 -9.16
C GLU A 62 1.83 -17.28 -9.20
N PRO A 63 1.56 -18.52 -8.76
CA PRO A 63 2.57 -19.55 -8.74
C PRO A 63 2.92 -19.90 -10.18
N THR A 64 4.21 -19.85 -10.49
CA THR A 64 4.80 -20.51 -11.66
C THR A 64 4.24 -21.94 -11.73
N ARG A 65 3.29 -22.15 -12.65
CA ARG A 65 2.86 -23.46 -13.11
C ARG A 65 3.71 -23.89 -14.29
#